data_AF-A0A3A5W1W5-F1
#
_entry.id   AF-A0A3A5W1W5-F1
#
_cell.length_a   1.000
_cell.length_b   1.000
_cell.length_c   1.000
_cell.angle_alpha   90.00
_cell.angle_beta   90.00
_cell.angle_gamma   90.00
#
_symmetry.space_group_name_H-M   'P 1'
#
loop_
_entity.id
_entity.type
_entity.pdbx_description
1 polymer ?
#
loop_
_entity_poly.entity_id
_entity_poly.type
_entity_poly.pdbx_seq_one_letter_code
_entity_poly.pdbx_strand_id
1 'polypeptide(L)'
;MCCLPSVILVMFGLASVSSAAALSDTLYWGTGSYWWFRPTMLGLASLFVIIGLVMFFRNRGICTLDDVKRQRRKVVNTSLLVIGIAYLMYLLFNYVILTEIGILLGLEWESSRVWNK
;
A
#
# COMPACT_ATOMS: atom_id res chain seq x y z
N MET A 1 3.55 -38.08 -10.86
CA MET A 1 3.97 -36.78 -11.42
C MET A 1 3.33 -35.60 -10.66
N CYS A 2 3.37 -35.59 -9.32
CA CYS A 2 2.58 -34.65 -8.50
C CYS A 2 3.27 -33.32 -8.19
N CYS A 3 4.56 -33.17 -8.53
CA CYS A 3 5.35 -31.98 -8.20
C CYS A 3 5.48 -30.98 -9.35
N LEU A 4 5.19 -31.41 -10.58
CA LEU A 4 5.32 -30.56 -11.78
C LEU A 4 4.45 -29.30 -11.70
N PRO A 5 3.16 -29.38 -11.30
CA PRO A 5 2.31 -28.19 -11.20
C PRO A 5 2.80 -27.20 -10.15
N SER A 6 3.28 -27.70 -9.00
CA SER A 6 3.79 -26.85 -7.91
C SER A 6 5.05 -26.09 -8.31
N VAL A 7 5.98 -26.73 -9.01
CA VAL A 7 7.22 -26.07 -9.48
C VAL A 7 6.90 -25.00 -10.53
N ILE A 8 5.97 -25.28 -11.44
CA ILE A 8 5.54 -24.32 -12.46
C ILE A 8 4.88 -23.10 -11.80
N LEU A 9 4.05 -23.31 -10.77
CA LEU A 9 3.41 -22.22 -10.03
C LEU A 9 4.43 -21.33 -9.31
N VAL A 10 5.47 -21.92 -8.70
CA VAL A 10 6.54 -21.17 -8.04
C VAL A 10 7.36 -20.39 -9.07
N MET A 11 7.75 -21.01 -10.19
CA MET A 11 8.48 -20.33 -11.27
C MET A 11 7.67 -19.19 -11.88
N PHE A 12 6.36 -19.39 -12.08
CA PHE A 12 5.47 -18.33 -12.56
C PHE A 12 5.33 -17.19 -11.54
N GLY A 13 5.26 -17.52 -10.25
CA GLY A 13 5.27 -16.54 -9.17
C GLY A 13 6.55 -15.69 -9.16
N LEU A 14 7.72 -16.34 -9.20
CA LEU A 14 9.01 -15.65 -9.24
C LEU A 14 9.16 -14.79 -10.50
N ALA A 15 8.79 -15.32 -11.67
CA ALA A 15 8.82 -14.56 -12.92
C ALA A 15 7.89 -13.33 -12.87
N SER A 16 6.69 -13.48 -12.28
CA SER A 16 5.75 -12.37 -12.10
C SER A 16 6.29 -11.30 -11.15
N VAL A 17 6.94 -11.71 -10.04
CA VAL A 17 7.55 -10.76 -9.09
C VAL A 17 8.75 -10.03 -9.72
N SER A 18 9.61 -10.73 -10.45
CA SER A 18 10.77 -10.11 -11.11
C SER A 18 10.36 -9.14 -12.22
N SER A 19 9.37 -9.49 -13.03
CA SER A 19 8.83 -8.61 -14.07
C SER A 19 8.09 -7.41 -13.48
N ALA A 20 7.35 -7.60 -12.38
CA ALA A 20 6.74 -6.49 -11.65
C ALA A 20 7.79 -5.55 -11.06
N ALA A 21 8.93 -6.06 -10.56
CA ALA A 21 10.02 -5.23 -10.05
C ALA A 21 10.66 -4.38 -11.16
N ALA A 22 11.03 -4.99 -12.29
CA ALA A 22 11.60 -4.28 -13.43
C ALA A 22 10.62 -3.24 -14.01
N LEU A 23 9.32 -3.57 -14.07
CA LEU A 23 8.31 -2.62 -14.50
C LEU A 23 8.13 -1.48 -13.48
N SER A 24 8.20 -1.77 -12.18
CA SER A 24 8.09 -0.77 -11.12
C SER A 24 9.18 0.30 -11.19
N ASP A 25 10.43 -0.06 -11.51
CA ASP A 25 11.49 0.94 -11.66
C ASP A 25 11.21 1.90 -12.82
N THR A 26 10.69 1.40 -13.95
CA THR A 26 10.36 2.24 -15.11
C THR A 26 9.09 3.07 -14.93
N LEU A 27 8.08 2.54 -14.22
CA LEU A 27 6.75 3.14 -14.12
C LEU A 27 6.61 4.03 -12.88
N TYR A 28 7.32 3.70 -11.80
CA TYR A 28 7.28 4.45 -10.54
C TYR A 28 8.43 5.46 -10.44
N TRP A 29 9.65 5.13 -10.91
CA TRP A 29 10.83 6.01 -10.81
C TRP A 29 11.38 6.49 -12.16
N GLY A 30 10.88 5.96 -13.28
CA GLY A 30 11.34 6.33 -14.61
C GLY A 30 11.06 7.79 -14.97
N THR A 31 12.10 8.49 -15.41
CA THR A 31 12.14 9.91 -15.80
C THR A 31 11.49 10.17 -17.18
N GLY A 32 10.33 9.57 -17.47
CA GLY A 32 9.65 9.63 -18.77
C GLY A 32 8.12 9.83 -18.73
N SER A 33 7.44 9.56 -19.85
CA SER A 33 6.01 9.80 -20.13
C SER A 33 4.99 9.18 -19.15
N TYR A 34 5.42 8.37 -18.18
CA TYR A 34 4.57 7.69 -17.19
C TYR A 34 4.48 8.41 -15.84
N TRP A 35 4.86 9.68 -15.77
CA TRP A 35 4.74 10.51 -14.56
C TRP A 35 3.33 10.52 -13.94
N TRP A 36 2.29 10.28 -14.76
CA TRP A 36 0.89 10.20 -14.37
C TRP A 36 0.53 8.92 -13.60
N PHE A 37 1.36 7.87 -13.65
CA PHE A 37 1.09 6.59 -13.01
C PHE A 37 1.09 6.71 -11.48
N ARG A 38 2.04 7.46 -10.90
CA ARG A 38 2.12 7.70 -9.46
C ARG A 38 0.88 8.42 -8.90
N PRO A 39 0.48 9.59 -9.43
CA PRO A 39 -0.70 10.29 -8.93
C PRO A 39 -2.00 9.53 -9.22
N THR A 40 -2.09 8.76 -10.31
CA THR A 40 -3.29 7.94 -10.56
C THR A 40 -3.42 6.76 -9.59
N MET A 41 -2.33 6.06 -9.28
CA MET A 41 -2.31 5.03 -8.22
C MET A 41 -2.70 5.62 -6.87
N LEU A 42 -2.13 6.77 -6.51
CA LEU A 42 -2.47 7.46 -5.26
C LEU A 42 -3.95 7.87 -5.23
N GLY A 43 -4.46 8.41 -6.35
CA GLY A 43 -5.86 8.78 -6.52
C GLY A 43 -6.79 7.59 -6.35
N LEU A 44 -6.48 6.47 -7.01
CA LEU A 44 -7.26 5.25 -6.91
C LEU A 44 -7.25 4.68 -5.48
N ALA A 45 -6.09 4.63 -4.83
CA ALA A 45 -5.97 4.20 -3.44
C ALA A 45 -6.78 5.08 -2.49
N SER A 46 -6.71 6.41 -2.67
CA SER A 46 -7.51 7.35 -1.88
C SER A 46 -9.02 7.14 -2.06
N LEU A 47 -9.44 6.82 -3.28
CA LEU A 47 -10.84 6.58 -3.63
C LEU A 47 -11.36 5.31 -2.94
N PHE A 48 -10.57 4.24 -2.90
CA PHE A 48 -10.91 3.03 -2.13
C PHE A 48 -11.04 3.30 -0.62
N VAL A 49 -10.14 4.09 -0.05
CA VAL A 49 -10.22 4.48 1.38
C VAL A 49 -11.49 5.28 1.65
N ILE A 50 -11.83 6.24 0.79
CA ILE A 50 -13.06 7.03 0.91
C ILE A 50 -14.30 6.12 0.85
N ILE A 51 -14.37 5.23 -0.13
CA ILE A 51 -15.49 4.28 -0.26
C ILE A 51 -15.60 3.40 0.98
N GLY A 52 -14.49 2.83 1.46
CA GLY A 52 -14.47 1.99 2.66
C GLY A 52 -14.96 2.75 3.90
N LEU A 53 -14.53 4.00 4.06
CA LEU A 53 -14.94 4.85 5.17
C LEU A 53 -16.43 5.23 5.08
N VAL A 54 -16.93 5.52 3.88
CA VAL A 54 -18.36 5.77 3.62
C VAL A 54 -19.18 4.54 3.97
N MET A 55 -18.79 3.34 3.51
CA MET A 55 -19.50 2.10 3.85
C MET A 55 -19.49 1.83 5.36
N PHE A 56 -18.36 2.06 6.03
CA PHE A 56 -18.24 1.91 7.48
C PHE A 56 -19.20 2.83 8.24
N PHE A 57 -19.29 4.11 7.87
CA PHE A 57 -20.19 5.06 8.52
C PHE A 57 -21.66 4.81 8.17
N ARG A 58 -21.96 4.36 6.94
CA ARG A 58 -23.33 3.96 6.56
C ARG A 58 -23.81 2.76 7.37
N ASN A 59 -22.96 1.76 7.63
CA ASN A 59 -23.28 0.64 8.52
C ASN A 59 -23.53 1.08 9.98
N ARG A 60 -23.05 2.26 10.39
CA ARG A 60 -23.29 2.84 11.71
C ARG A 60 -24.50 3.78 11.75
N GLY A 61 -25.29 3.85 10.66
CA GLY A 61 -26.51 4.65 10.55
C GLY A 61 -26.31 6.12 10.17
N ILE A 62 -25.10 6.53 9.77
CA ILE A 62 -24.82 7.89 9.30
C ILE A 62 -25.03 7.90 7.78
N CYS A 63 -26.22 8.31 7.33
CA CYS A 63 -26.60 8.30 5.92
C CYS A 63 -26.77 9.71 5.30
N THR A 64 -26.88 10.75 6.13
CA THR A 64 -27.12 12.13 5.69
C THR A 64 -25.98 13.08 6.05
N LEU A 65 -25.87 14.20 5.33
CA LEU A 65 -24.88 15.25 5.63
C LEU A 65 -25.13 15.91 7.00
N ASP A 66 -26.40 16.00 7.43
CA ASP A 66 -26.77 16.51 8.75
C ASP A 66 -26.29 15.60 9.88
N ASP A 67 -26.37 14.28 9.70
CA ASP A 67 -25.84 13.31 10.66
C ASP A 67 -24.31 13.41 10.79
N VAL A 68 -23.61 13.62 9.66
CA VAL A 68 -22.16 13.85 9.66
C VAL A 68 -21.81 15.13 10.42
N LYS A 69 -22.58 16.21 10.24
CA LYS A 69 -22.35 17.47 10.95
C LYS A 69 -22.60 17.33 12.46
N ARG A 70 -23.63 16.59 12.84
CA ARG A 70 -23.97 16.29 14.25
C ARG A 70 -22.92 15.41 14.92
N GLN A 71 -22.36 14.44 14.21
CA GLN A 71 -21.37 13.48 14.71
C GLN A 71 -19.94 13.79 14.22
N ARG A 72 -19.64 15.04 13.87
CA ARG A 72 -18.35 15.46 13.27
C ARG A 72 -17.12 14.99 14.03
N ARG A 73 -17.14 15.04 15.38
CA ARG A 73 -16.01 14.57 16.21
C ARG A 73 -15.75 13.08 16.04
N LYS A 74 -16.81 12.26 15.96
CA LYS A 74 -16.69 10.81 15.80
C LYS A 74 -16.15 10.44 14.42
N VAL A 75 -16.65 11.12 13.38
CA VAL A 75 -16.20 10.92 12.00
C VAL A 75 -14.73 11.29 11.86
N VAL A 76 -14.34 12.49 12.28
CA VAL A 76 -12.96 12.99 12.18
C VAL A 76 -11.99 12.14 13.01
N ASN A 77 -12.35 11.78 14.24
CA ASN A 77 -11.45 10.99 15.09
C ASN A 77 -11.23 9.58 14.53
N THR A 78 -12.30 8.95 14.01
CA THR A 78 -12.18 7.61 13.41
C THR A 78 -11.38 7.66 12.11
N SER A 79 -11.63 8.65 11.25
CA SER A 79 -10.87 8.79 10.00
C SER A 79 -9.40 9.06 10.26
N LEU A 80 -9.08 9.95 11.22
CA LEU A 80 -7.70 10.26 11.60
C LEU A 80 -6.98 9.03 12.16
N LEU A 81 -7.67 8.24 12.98
CA LEU A 81 -7.14 7.00 13.55
C LEU A 81 -6.87 5.97 12.46
N VAL A 82 -7.82 5.74 11.53
CA VAL A 82 -7.64 4.79 10.43
C VAL A 82 -6.47 5.19 9.53
N ILE A 83 -6.40 6.47 9.13
CA ILE A 83 -5.31 6.98 8.29
C ILE A 83 -3.97 6.90 9.05
N GLY A 84 -3.96 7.24 10.34
CA GLY A 84 -2.76 7.16 11.18
C GLY A 84 -2.22 5.74 11.30
N ILE A 85 -3.09 4.76 11.56
CA ILE A 85 -2.68 3.34 11.63
C ILE A 85 -2.19 2.86 10.25
N ALA A 86 -2.90 3.19 9.17
CA ALA A 86 -2.49 2.81 7.82
C ALA A 86 -1.10 3.36 7.47
N TYR A 87 -0.84 4.62 7.83
CA TYR A 87 0.46 5.26 7.62
C TYR A 87 1.57 4.62 8.46
N LEU A 88 1.32 4.37 9.76
CA LEU A 88 2.28 3.69 10.63
C LEU A 88 2.60 2.28 10.13
N MET A 89 1.58 1.53 9.70
CA MET A 89 1.77 0.19 9.14
C MET A 89 2.55 0.24 7.82
N TYR A 90 2.29 1.22 6.96
CA TYR A 90 3.08 1.44 5.74
C TYR A 90 4.56 1.66 6.06
N LEU A 91 4.86 2.51 7.05
CA LEU A 91 6.24 2.79 7.45
C LEU A 91 6.92 1.55 8.04
N LEU A 92 6.26 0.87 8.98
CA LEU A 92 6.79 -0.36 9.58
C LEU A 92 7.07 -1.44 8.53
N PHE A 93 6.12 -1.66 7.63
CA PHE A 93 6.26 -2.72 6.65
C PHE A 93 7.35 -2.43 5.62
N ASN A 94 7.41 -1.19 5.10
CA ASN A 94 8.38 -0.83 4.06
C ASN A 94 9.80 -0.60 4.60
N TYR A 95 9.93 0.09 5.73
CA TYR A 95 11.24 0.56 6.21
C TYR A 95 11.83 -0.30 7.32
N VAL A 96 11.05 -1.18 7.94
CA VAL A 96 11.55 -2.12 8.95
C VAL A 96 11.54 -3.53 8.38
N ILE A 97 10.37 -4.05 8.02
CA ILE A 97 10.26 -5.46 7.61
C ILE A 97 10.96 -5.70 6.27
N LEU A 98 10.57 -4.96 5.22
CA LEU A 98 11.11 -5.13 3.88
C LEU A 98 12.61 -4.79 3.80
N THR A 99 13.06 -3.76 4.51
CA THR A 99 14.48 -3.38 4.52
C THR A 99 15.35 -4.47 5.14
N GLU A 100 14.97 -5.01 6.29
CA GLU A 100 15.75 -6.08 6.95
C GLU A 100 15.75 -7.38 6.11
N ILE A 101 14.60 -7.74 5.50
CA ILE A 101 14.53 -8.88 4.58
C ILE A 101 15.40 -8.64 3.34
N GLY A 102 15.39 -7.44 2.77
CA GLY A 102 16.22 -7.08 1.63
C GLY A 102 17.70 -7.20 1.92
N ILE A 103 18.15 -6.73 3.10
CA ILE A 103 19.54 -6.86 3.56
C ILE A 103 19.91 -8.35 3.74
N LEU A 104 19.03 -9.16 4.34
CA LEU A 104 19.26 -10.61 4.49
C LEU A 104 19.41 -11.33 3.16
N LEU A 105 18.74 -10.84 2.10
CA LEU A 105 18.84 -11.38 0.74
C LEU A 105 20.00 -10.77 -0.07
N GLY A 106 20.83 -9.91 0.54
CA GLY A 106 22.00 -9.31 -0.09
C GLY A 106 21.71 -8.14 -1.02
N LEU A 107 20.53 -7.50 -0.90
CA LEU A 107 20.19 -6.31 -1.65
C LEU A 107 20.76 -5.05 -0.96
N GLU A 108 21.21 -4.07 -1.76
CA GLU A 108 21.81 -2.80 -1.29
C GLU A 108 20.75 -1.81 -0.75
N TRP A 109 19.85 -2.28 0.12
CA TRP A 109 18.77 -1.47 0.73
C TRP A 109 19.21 -0.82 2.05
N GLU A 110 20.49 -0.96 2.41
CA GLU A 110 21.09 -0.41 3.64
C GLU A 110 20.91 1.12 3.74
N SER A 111 20.89 1.81 2.61
CA SER A 111 20.64 3.26 2.51
C SER A 111 19.25 3.69 2.99
N SER A 112 18.28 2.77 3.00
CA SER A 112 16.89 3.04 3.41
C SER A 112 16.61 2.70 4.87
N ARG A 113 17.64 2.25 5.62
CA ARG A 113 17.52 1.82 7.01
C ARG A 113 17.32 3.03 7.92
N VAL A 114 16.15 3.08 8.58
CA VAL A 114 15.77 4.19 9.47
C VAL A 114 16.74 4.40 10.64
N TRP A 115 17.43 3.34 11.05
CA TRP A 115 18.33 3.33 12.23
C TRP A 115 19.79 3.61 11.90
N ASN A 116 20.18 3.70 10.63
CA ASN A 116 21.58 3.80 10.21
C ASN A 116 21.95 5.22 9.72
N LYS A 117 21.37 6.24 10.36
CA LYS A 117 21.67 7.66 10.11
C LYS A 117 22.26 8.31 11.35
#